data_AF-A0A533UGJ3-F1
#
_entry.id   AF-A0A533UGJ3-F1
#
_cell.length_a   1.000
_cell.length_b   1.000
_cell.length_c   1.000
_cell.angle_alpha   90.00
_cell.angle_beta   90.00
_cell.angle_gamma   90.00
#
_symmetry.space_group_name_H-M   'P 1'
#
loop_
_entity.id
_entity.type
_entity.pdbx_description
1 polymer ?
#
loop_
_entity_poly.entity_id
_entity_poly.type
_entity_poly.pdbx_seq_one_letter_code
_entity_poly.pdbx_strand_id
1 'polypeptide(L)'
;MWYSDKAPVTEKKYSKSILRYFKVGSHIGLTINPYQGCHHRCGYCYATYEWSPDFYDKIYGKINAHEILETELNSWGKKSILPVMISSATDAYQYAEARFGITKRCIQMLQQYQIPFYVFTKSTLILRDLDLFRNYTHNCFIVWSITTTDEKIRRVLEPGTPSTTKIFDTIKRFVDSAIKFALT
;
A
#
# COMPACT_ATOMS: atom_id res chain seq x y z
N MET A 1 -7.64 -13.84 -20.35
CA MET A 1 -7.58 -12.76 -19.33
C MET A 1 -6.18 -12.15 -19.35
N TRP A 2 -5.99 -10.90 -18.93
CA TRP A 2 -4.68 -10.20 -18.93
C TRP A 2 -3.71 -10.70 -17.84
N TYR A 3 -4.00 -11.85 -17.27
CA TYR A 3 -3.37 -12.36 -16.06
C TYR A 3 -3.48 -13.89 -16.05
N SER A 4 -2.55 -14.56 -15.35
CA SER A 4 -2.56 -16.01 -15.19
C SER A 4 -3.50 -16.48 -14.07
N ASP A 5 -4.24 -17.57 -14.26
CA ASP A 5 -5.08 -18.19 -13.21
C ASP A 5 -4.27 -18.86 -12.09
N LYS A 6 -2.94 -18.81 -12.16
CA LYS A 6 -2.05 -19.32 -11.12
C LYS A 6 -1.89 -18.30 -9.98
N ALA A 7 -1.60 -18.78 -8.78
CA ALA A 7 -1.17 -17.91 -7.70
C ALA A 7 0.16 -17.20 -8.09
N PRO A 8 0.34 -15.92 -7.76
CA PRO A 8 1.57 -15.21 -8.07
C PRO A 8 2.75 -15.76 -7.28
N VAL A 9 3.92 -15.81 -7.92
CA VAL A 9 5.18 -16.15 -7.27
C VAL A 9 5.64 -14.94 -6.46
N THR A 10 6.05 -15.18 -5.22
CA THR A 10 6.51 -14.11 -4.32
C THR A 10 7.98 -14.29 -4.01
N GLU A 11 8.79 -13.30 -4.35
CA GLU A 11 10.25 -13.29 -4.21
C GLU A 11 10.74 -12.15 -3.32
N LYS A 12 11.93 -12.34 -2.75
CA LYS A 12 12.61 -11.31 -1.96
C LYS A 12 13.47 -10.45 -2.90
N LYS A 13 13.47 -9.15 -2.68
CA LYS A 13 14.34 -8.19 -3.39
C LYS A 13 14.98 -7.25 -2.38
N TYR A 14 16.19 -6.79 -2.69
CA TYR A 14 16.84 -5.72 -1.95
C TYR A 14 16.73 -4.43 -2.74
N SER A 15 16.34 -3.35 -2.08
CA SER A 15 16.36 -2.00 -2.65
C SER A 15 17.67 -1.30 -2.30
N LYS A 16 17.98 -0.23 -3.02
CA LYS A 16 19.05 0.74 -2.67
C LYS A 16 18.50 2.05 -2.09
N SER A 17 17.22 2.30 -2.31
CA SER A 17 16.47 3.48 -1.86
C SER A 17 14.99 3.11 -1.85
N ILE A 18 14.20 3.63 -0.92
CA ILE A 18 12.75 3.37 -0.86
C ILE A 18 11.93 4.64 -0.98
N LEU A 19 12.46 5.75 -0.48
CA LEU A 19 11.79 7.03 -0.35
C LEU A 19 12.02 7.90 -1.58
N ARG A 20 10.93 8.28 -2.25
CA ARG A 20 10.97 9.04 -3.51
C ARG A 20 10.09 10.27 -3.45
N TYR A 21 10.52 11.35 -4.09
CA TYR A 21 9.67 12.53 -4.29
C TYR A 21 8.65 12.28 -5.40
N PHE A 22 7.45 12.82 -5.23
CA PHE A 22 6.49 12.98 -6.31
C PHE A 22 5.96 14.42 -6.32
N LYS A 23 5.48 14.85 -7.49
CA LYS A 23 4.86 16.17 -7.67
C LYS A 23 3.57 16.03 -8.48
N VAL A 24 2.48 16.57 -7.97
CA VAL A 24 1.18 16.65 -8.67
C VAL A 24 0.71 18.10 -8.61
N GLY A 25 0.77 18.79 -9.76
CA GLY A 25 0.54 20.24 -9.81
C GLY A 25 1.55 20.98 -8.92
N SER A 26 1.06 21.75 -7.94
CA SER A 26 1.87 22.43 -6.92
C SER A 26 2.20 21.57 -5.70
N HIS A 27 1.59 20.39 -5.55
CA HIS A 27 1.78 19.54 -4.38
C HIS A 27 3.03 18.69 -4.52
N ILE A 28 3.87 18.70 -3.49
CA ILE A 28 5.05 17.85 -3.37
C ILE A 28 4.83 16.92 -2.19
N GLY A 29 5.15 15.66 -2.37
CA GLY A 29 5.08 14.66 -1.31
C GLY A 29 6.11 13.58 -1.53
N LEU A 30 6.07 12.59 -0.66
CA LEU A 30 6.98 11.46 -0.68
C LEU A 30 6.20 10.19 -0.91
N THR A 31 6.82 9.20 -1.53
CA THR A 31 6.22 7.88 -1.72
C THR A 31 7.22 6.78 -1.38
N ILE A 32 6.69 5.70 -0.82
CA ILE A 32 7.37 4.42 -0.68
C ILE A 32 6.52 3.34 -1.34
N ASN A 33 7.18 2.40 -2.02
CA ASN A 33 6.52 1.21 -2.56
C ASN A 33 7.23 -0.02 -1.96
N PRO A 34 6.72 -0.60 -0.85
CA PRO A 34 7.33 -1.76 -0.19
C PRO A 34 7.38 -3.01 -1.09
N TYR A 35 6.50 -3.04 -2.09
CA TYR A 35 6.36 -4.11 -3.05
C TYR A 35 6.59 -3.63 -4.49
N GLN A 36 6.86 -4.57 -5.37
CA GLN A 36 6.77 -4.43 -6.82
C GLN A 36 5.89 -5.58 -7.33
N GLY A 37 4.98 -5.28 -8.25
CA GLY A 37 3.90 -6.19 -8.61
C GLY A 37 2.69 -6.08 -7.68
N CYS A 38 1.53 -6.52 -8.16
CA CYS A 38 0.31 -6.54 -7.36
C CYS A 38 -0.62 -7.72 -7.70
N HIS A 39 -0.96 -8.53 -6.70
CA HIS A 39 -1.84 -9.70 -6.89
C HIS A 39 -3.33 -9.37 -7.16
N HIS A 40 -3.74 -8.09 -7.05
CA HIS A 40 -5.15 -7.70 -7.23
C HIS A 40 -5.64 -7.83 -8.68
N ARG A 41 -4.72 -7.89 -9.65
CA ARG A 41 -5.03 -8.19 -11.06
C ARG A 41 -6.00 -7.18 -11.70
N CYS A 42 -6.02 -5.93 -11.23
CA CYS A 42 -6.90 -4.87 -11.76
C CYS A 42 -6.58 -4.58 -13.23
N GLY A 43 -7.48 -4.88 -14.17
CA GLY A 43 -7.25 -4.72 -15.61
C GLY A 43 -6.99 -3.28 -16.08
N TYR A 44 -7.37 -2.31 -15.25
CA TYR A 44 -7.16 -0.89 -15.47
C TYR A 44 -5.88 -0.35 -14.76
N CYS A 45 -5.03 -1.23 -14.21
CA CYS A 45 -3.89 -0.81 -13.41
C CYS A 45 -2.80 -0.11 -14.24
N TYR A 46 -2.58 1.17 -13.93
CA TYR A 46 -1.56 1.99 -14.61
C TYR A 46 -0.12 1.53 -14.34
N ALA A 47 0.13 0.88 -13.19
CA ALA A 47 1.46 0.45 -12.78
C ALA A 47 2.00 -0.75 -13.59
N THR A 48 1.17 -1.33 -14.46
CA THR A 48 1.59 -2.42 -15.34
C THR A 48 2.67 -1.99 -16.33
N TYR A 49 2.69 -0.73 -16.77
CA TYR A 49 3.61 -0.28 -17.83
C TYR A 49 5.08 -0.55 -17.52
N GLU A 50 5.48 -0.41 -16.25
CA GLU A 50 6.88 -0.54 -15.84
C GLU A 50 7.34 -2.01 -15.70
N TRP A 51 6.41 -2.94 -15.45
CA TRP A 51 6.74 -4.34 -15.09
C TRP A 51 5.86 -5.38 -15.81
N SER A 52 5.26 -4.98 -16.92
CA SER A 52 4.54 -5.88 -17.83
C SER A 52 5.52 -6.84 -18.50
N PRO A 53 5.14 -8.12 -18.76
CA PRO A 53 3.85 -8.74 -18.46
C PRO A 53 3.75 -9.35 -17.04
N ASP A 54 4.88 -9.42 -16.32
CA ASP A 54 4.98 -10.19 -15.07
C ASP A 54 4.34 -9.52 -13.84
N PHE A 55 3.91 -8.26 -13.95
CA PHE A 55 3.44 -7.44 -12.81
C PHE A 55 2.40 -8.12 -11.91
N TYR A 56 1.50 -8.92 -12.49
CA TYR A 56 0.45 -9.61 -11.73
C TYR A 56 0.90 -10.95 -11.16
N ASP A 57 1.91 -11.56 -11.75
CA ASP A 57 2.30 -12.95 -11.52
C ASP A 57 3.61 -13.07 -10.73
N LYS A 58 4.41 -12.01 -10.65
CA LYS A 58 5.63 -11.92 -9.85
C LYS A 58 5.59 -10.74 -8.90
N ILE A 59 5.57 -11.03 -7.60
CA ILE A 59 5.59 -10.04 -6.53
C ILE A 59 6.96 -10.04 -5.86
N TYR A 60 7.64 -8.90 -5.91
CA TYR A 60 8.89 -8.71 -5.19
C TYR A 60 8.63 -7.92 -3.91
N GLY A 61 8.90 -8.54 -2.76
CA GLY A 61 8.96 -7.83 -1.48
C GLY A 61 10.33 -7.22 -1.27
N LYS A 62 10.41 -5.90 -1.10
CA LYS A 62 11.66 -5.19 -0.77
C LYS A 62 11.97 -5.40 0.71
N ILE A 63 12.56 -6.55 1.05
CA ILE A 63 12.68 -7.02 2.44
C ILE A 63 13.48 -6.08 3.33
N ASN A 64 14.41 -5.31 2.73
CA ASN A 64 15.23 -4.33 3.41
C ASN A 64 14.65 -2.89 3.39
N ALA A 65 13.37 -2.73 3.04
CA ALA A 65 12.76 -1.40 2.87
C ALA A 65 12.75 -0.59 4.16
N HIS A 66 12.51 -1.23 5.31
CA HIS A 66 12.48 -0.55 6.60
C HIS A 66 13.85 -0.04 7.07
N GLU A 67 14.94 -0.80 6.92
CA GLU A 67 16.29 -0.33 7.28
C GLU A 67 16.74 0.83 6.37
N ILE A 68 16.39 0.75 5.08
CA ILE A 68 16.68 1.85 4.13
C ILE A 68 15.85 3.07 4.47
N LEU A 69 14.56 2.89 4.80
CA LEU A 69 13.70 4.00 5.20
C LEU A 69 14.27 4.72 6.42
N GLU A 70 14.71 3.99 7.44
CA GLU A 70 15.35 4.55 8.62
C GLU A 70 16.61 5.37 8.26
N THR A 71 17.47 4.82 7.39
CA THR A 71 18.68 5.50 6.91
C THR A 71 18.35 6.78 6.14
N GLU A 72 17.36 6.73 5.23
CA GLU A 72 16.91 7.87 4.43
C GLU A 72 16.25 8.96 5.31
N LEU A 73 15.46 8.56 6.31
CA LEU A 73 14.85 9.50 7.26
C LEU A 73 15.90 10.18 8.15
N ASN A 74 16.92 9.45 8.62
CA ASN A 74 18.03 10.02 9.38
C ASN A 74 18.83 11.06 8.57
N SER A 75 19.09 10.76 7.29
CA SER A 75 19.92 11.61 6.43
C SER A 75 19.24 12.91 5.98
N TRP A 76 17.90 12.94 5.87
CA TRP A 76 17.21 14.17 5.50
C TRP A 76 17.27 15.29 6.55
N GLY A 77 17.42 14.92 7.82
CA GLY A 77 17.24 15.86 8.92
C GLY A 77 15.82 16.42 8.97
N LYS A 78 15.46 17.11 10.06
CA LYS A 78 14.10 17.63 10.32
C LYS A 78 13.64 18.78 9.38
N LYS A 79 14.20 18.90 8.16
CA LYS A 79 14.11 20.09 7.30
C LYS A 79 12.74 20.32 6.66
N SER A 80 11.94 19.28 6.42
CA SER A 80 10.49 19.43 6.19
C SER A 80 9.78 18.10 6.39
N ILE A 81 8.72 18.08 7.19
CA ILE A 81 7.89 16.90 7.40
C ILE A 81 6.89 16.81 6.23
N LEU A 82 7.28 16.14 5.15
CA LEU A 82 6.36 15.83 4.04
C LEU A 82 5.60 14.53 4.30
N PRO A 83 4.31 14.45 3.95
CA PRO A 83 3.56 13.22 4.11
C PRO A 83 4.06 12.13 3.15
N VAL A 84 4.18 10.91 3.65
CA VAL A 84 4.59 9.72 2.89
C VAL A 84 3.35 8.96 2.41
N MET A 85 3.19 8.88 1.09
CA MET A 85 2.28 7.99 0.40
C MET A 85 2.85 6.57 0.42
N ILE A 86 2.12 5.62 1.01
CA ILE A 86 2.50 4.20 0.99
C ILE A 86 1.75 3.50 -0.14
N SER A 87 2.52 2.86 -1.02
CA SER A 87 2.07 2.04 -2.14
C SER A 87 1.29 2.82 -3.19
N SER A 88 1.97 3.79 -3.83
CA SER A 88 1.40 4.49 -4.98
C SER A 88 1.15 3.56 -6.17
N ALA A 89 2.08 2.64 -6.47
CA ALA A 89 2.06 1.80 -7.67
C ALA A 89 1.76 0.31 -7.42
N THR A 90 1.47 -0.05 -6.16
CA THR A 90 1.16 -1.42 -5.74
C THR A 90 0.10 -1.37 -4.65
N ASP A 91 -0.22 -2.49 -4.00
CA ASP A 91 -1.06 -2.47 -2.81
C ASP A 91 -0.24 -2.78 -1.56
N ALA A 92 -0.39 -1.94 -0.52
CA ALA A 92 0.37 -2.04 0.72
C ALA A 92 0.04 -3.29 1.54
N TYR A 93 -1.19 -3.79 1.41
CA TYR A 93 -1.72 -4.92 2.17
C TYR A 93 -2.09 -6.09 1.27
N GLN A 94 -1.41 -6.22 0.13
CA GLN A 94 -1.54 -7.39 -0.74
C GLN A 94 -1.16 -8.69 -0.03
N TYR A 95 -1.53 -9.85 -0.59
CA TYR A 95 -1.28 -11.15 0.03
C TYR A 95 0.18 -11.36 0.49
N ALA A 96 1.17 -10.86 -0.26
CA ALA A 96 2.59 -10.94 0.11
C ALA A 96 2.93 -10.23 1.45
N GLU A 97 2.13 -9.24 1.88
CA GLU A 97 2.25 -8.56 3.18
C GLU A 97 1.92 -9.48 4.36
N ALA A 98 1.06 -10.49 4.17
CA ALA A 98 0.80 -11.49 5.21
C ALA A 98 2.06 -12.29 5.53
N ARG A 99 2.91 -12.54 4.52
CA ARG A 99 4.17 -13.29 4.65
C ARG A 99 5.34 -12.42 5.08
N PHE A 100 5.51 -11.24 4.47
CA PHE A 100 6.73 -10.46 4.66
C PHE A 100 6.63 -9.34 5.69
N GLY A 101 5.43 -8.82 5.98
CA GLY A 101 5.24 -7.75 6.97
C GLY A 101 6.04 -6.47 6.69
N ILE A 102 6.30 -6.14 5.42
CA ILE A 102 7.20 -5.04 5.05
C ILE A 102 6.49 -3.71 5.25
N THR A 103 5.24 -3.60 4.80
CA THR A 103 4.42 -2.41 5.03
C THR A 103 4.29 -2.12 6.51
N LYS A 104 4.00 -3.14 7.32
CA LYS A 104 3.95 -3.02 8.79
C LYS A 104 5.22 -2.40 9.36
N ARG A 105 6.39 -2.93 9.01
CA ARG A 105 7.68 -2.41 9.49
C ARG A 105 7.94 -0.99 9.00
N CYS A 106 7.62 -0.67 7.75
CA CYS A 106 7.72 0.71 7.25
C CYS A 106 6.80 1.68 8.02
N ILE A 107 5.56 1.29 8.33
CA ILE A 107 4.65 2.09 9.16
C ILE A 107 5.23 2.34 10.54
N GLN A 108 5.76 1.30 11.20
CA GLN A 108 6.39 1.43 12.52
C GLN A 108 7.57 2.42 12.49
N MET A 109 8.39 2.38 11.43
CA MET A 109 9.46 3.37 11.24
C MET A 109 8.93 4.79 11.06
N LEU A 110 7.92 4.99 10.21
CA LEU A 110 7.32 6.32 10.03
C LEU A 110 6.74 6.87 11.34
N GLN A 111 6.11 6.01 12.15
CA GLN A 111 5.58 6.38 13.47
C GLN A 111 6.69 6.74 14.46
N GLN A 112 7.77 5.95 14.52
CA GLN A 112 8.93 6.23 15.37
C GLN A 112 9.54 7.61 15.07
N TYR A 113 9.59 7.98 13.79
CA TYR A 113 10.11 9.27 13.32
C TYR A 113 9.07 10.40 13.27
N GLN A 114 7.85 10.14 13.74
CA GLN A 114 6.73 11.11 13.77
C GLN A 114 6.39 11.68 12.37
N ILE A 115 6.55 10.85 11.33
CA ILE A 115 6.29 11.23 9.94
C ILE A 115 4.80 11.03 9.62
N PRO A 116 4.10 12.01 9.01
CA PRO A 116 2.77 11.84 8.47
C PRO A 116 2.78 10.84 7.34
N PHE A 117 1.78 9.98 7.26
CA PHE A 117 1.66 9.06 6.14
C PHE A 117 0.21 8.73 5.80
N TYR A 118 0.03 8.19 4.60
CA TYR A 118 -1.25 7.66 4.18
C TYR A 118 -1.06 6.44 3.30
N VAL A 119 -1.98 5.49 3.43
CA VAL A 119 -1.82 4.15 2.86
C VAL A 119 -2.93 3.87 1.87
N PHE A 120 -2.56 3.51 0.64
CA PHE A 120 -3.52 3.01 -0.33
C PHE A 120 -3.69 1.51 -0.18
N THR A 121 -4.95 1.06 -0.13
CA THR A 121 -5.25 -0.37 -0.20
C THR A 121 -6.65 -0.68 -0.74
N LYS A 122 -6.77 -1.86 -1.36
CA LYS A 122 -8.00 -2.59 -1.69
C LYS A 122 -8.16 -3.85 -0.83
N SER A 123 -7.34 -4.03 0.20
CA SER A 123 -7.24 -5.29 0.94
C SER A 123 -7.83 -5.17 2.34
N THR A 124 -8.46 -6.26 2.81
CA THR A 124 -8.93 -6.39 4.19
C THR A 124 -7.81 -6.73 5.17
N LEU A 125 -6.61 -7.11 4.69
CA LEU A 125 -5.49 -7.53 5.54
C LEU A 125 -5.00 -6.42 6.47
N ILE A 126 -5.22 -5.15 6.10
CA ILE A 126 -4.91 -3.99 6.94
C ILE A 126 -5.57 -4.04 8.33
N LEU A 127 -6.68 -4.78 8.52
CA LEU A 127 -7.26 -5.03 9.84
C LEU A 127 -6.29 -5.64 10.84
N ARG A 128 -5.33 -6.44 10.37
CA ARG A 128 -4.25 -7.02 11.21
C ARG A 128 -3.49 -5.94 11.98
N ASP A 129 -3.36 -4.76 11.37
CA ASP A 129 -2.55 -3.67 11.86
C ASP A 129 -3.40 -2.51 12.40
N LEU A 130 -4.69 -2.73 12.67
CA LEU A 130 -5.64 -1.71 13.15
C LEU A 130 -5.09 -0.87 14.32
N ASP A 131 -4.44 -1.52 15.29
CA ASP A 131 -3.90 -0.83 16.46
C ASP A 131 -2.72 0.10 16.13
N LEU A 132 -1.95 -0.19 15.06
CA LEU A 132 -0.91 0.73 14.60
C LEU A 132 -1.52 2.05 14.15
N PHE A 133 -2.62 2.00 13.41
CA PHE A 133 -3.32 3.21 12.95
C PHE A 133 -4.05 3.91 14.10
N ARG A 134 -4.70 3.15 15.00
CA ARG A 134 -5.40 3.70 16.16
C ARG A 134 -4.47 4.52 17.06
N ASN A 135 -3.24 4.06 17.26
CA ASN A 135 -2.26 4.76 18.10
C ASN A 135 -1.61 5.97 17.41
N TYR A 136 -1.98 6.28 16.16
CA TYR A 136 -1.32 7.31 15.35
C TYR A 136 -2.30 8.13 14.49
N THR A 137 -3.59 8.17 14.87
CA THR A 137 -4.68 8.82 14.12
C THR A 137 -4.50 10.30 13.85
N HIS A 138 -3.68 10.99 14.66
CA HIS A 138 -3.39 12.41 14.49
C HIS A 138 -2.51 12.69 13.26
N ASN A 139 -1.78 11.69 12.76
CA ASN A 139 -0.77 11.87 11.71
C ASN A 139 -0.83 10.75 10.64
N CYS A 140 -1.95 10.03 10.53
CA CYS A 140 -2.19 9.12 9.42
C CYS A 140 -3.63 9.11 8.94
N PHE A 141 -3.83 8.67 7.70
CA PHE A 141 -5.14 8.30 7.18
C PHE A 141 -5.02 7.17 6.16
N ILE A 142 -6.14 6.50 5.89
CA ILE A 142 -6.19 5.37 4.96
C ILE A 142 -6.94 5.78 3.71
N VAL A 143 -6.45 5.40 2.53
CA VAL A 143 -7.16 5.57 1.27
C VAL A 143 -7.64 4.21 0.79
N TRP A 144 -8.95 3.99 0.89
CA TRP A 144 -9.60 2.78 0.41
C TRP A 144 -10.00 2.97 -1.03
N SER A 145 -9.56 2.03 -1.86
CA SER A 145 -9.78 2.13 -3.29
C SER A 145 -10.93 1.19 -3.69
N ILE A 146 -12.12 1.75 -3.94
CA ILE A 146 -13.36 1.00 -4.23
C ILE A 146 -13.84 1.38 -5.63
N THR A 147 -13.61 0.50 -6.61
CA THR A 147 -13.93 0.80 -8.01
C THR A 147 -15.41 0.64 -8.33
N THR A 148 -16.08 -0.33 -7.70
CA THR A 148 -17.51 -0.58 -7.89
C THR A 148 -18.11 -1.35 -6.71
N THR A 149 -19.41 -1.19 -6.49
CA THR A 149 -20.19 -2.01 -5.55
C THR A 149 -20.88 -3.19 -6.23
N ASP A 150 -20.83 -3.29 -7.57
CA ASP A 150 -21.35 -4.43 -8.32
C ASP A 150 -20.31 -5.56 -8.37
N GLU A 151 -20.60 -6.68 -7.69
CA GLU A 151 -19.71 -7.84 -7.63
C GLU A 151 -19.45 -8.52 -8.98
N LYS A 152 -20.38 -8.42 -9.94
CA LYS A 152 -20.17 -8.94 -11.31
C LYS A 152 -19.13 -8.09 -12.02
N ILE A 153 -19.24 -6.76 -11.92
CA ILE A 153 -18.28 -5.83 -12.51
C ILE A 153 -16.91 -5.97 -11.82
N ARG A 154 -16.87 -6.03 -10.48
CA ARG A 154 -15.63 -6.21 -9.70
C ARG A 154 -14.86 -7.46 -10.12
N ARG A 155 -15.55 -8.61 -10.25
CA ARG A 155 -14.91 -9.87 -10.68
C ARG A 155 -14.29 -9.78 -12.07
N VAL A 156 -14.83 -8.93 -12.95
CA VAL A 156 -14.24 -8.68 -14.26
C VAL A 156 -13.05 -7.74 -14.11
N LEU A 157 -13.23 -6.56 -13.51
CA LEU A 157 -12.22 -5.50 -13.51
C LEU A 157 -11.04 -5.76 -12.57
N GLU A 158 -11.28 -6.33 -11.39
CA GLU A 158 -10.30 -6.48 -10.32
C GLU A 158 -10.46 -7.81 -9.55
N PRO A 159 -10.31 -8.95 -10.24
CA PRO A 159 -10.67 -10.28 -9.72
C PRO A 159 -9.92 -10.71 -8.46
N GLY A 160 -8.71 -10.18 -8.24
CA GLY A 160 -7.89 -10.51 -7.07
C GLY A 160 -8.27 -9.75 -5.80
N THR A 161 -9.20 -8.79 -5.87
CA THR A 161 -9.64 -8.01 -4.70
C THR A 161 -10.64 -8.79 -3.83
N PRO A 162 -10.80 -8.44 -2.54
CA PRO A 162 -11.91 -8.90 -1.71
C PRO A 162 -13.27 -8.42 -2.26
N SER A 163 -14.37 -9.03 -1.80
CA SER A 163 -15.70 -8.50 -2.11
C SER A 163 -15.91 -7.14 -1.46
N THR A 164 -16.73 -6.31 -2.10
CA THR A 164 -17.02 -4.95 -1.64
C THR A 164 -17.69 -4.96 -0.26
N THR A 165 -18.52 -5.97 0.04
CA THR A 165 -19.07 -6.17 1.40
C THR A 165 -17.97 -6.31 2.45
N LYS A 166 -16.95 -7.15 2.20
CA LYS A 166 -15.84 -7.34 3.16
C LYS A 166 -14.99 -6.08 3.32
N ILE A 167 -14.86 -5.28 2.26
CA ILE A 167 -14.18 -3.98 2.32
C ILE A 167 -14.99 -3.00 3.18
N PHE A 168 -16.32 -2.92 3.00
CA PHE A 168 -17.15 -2.06 3.86
C PHE A 168 -17.16 -2.52 5.32
N ASP A 169 -17.23 -3.82 5.59
CA ASP A 169 -17.09 -4.37 6.95
C ASP A 169 -15.76 -3.97 7.57
N THR A 170 -14.69 -4.02 6.76
CA THR A 170 -13.36 -3.59 7.17
C THR A 170 -13.34 -2.09 7.48
N ILE A 171 -13.84 -1.24 6.57
CA ILE A 171 -13.90 0.21 6.74
C ILE A 171 -14.67 0.56 8.02
N LYS A 172 -15.78 -0.12 8.29
CA LYS A 172 -16.56 0.07 9.51
C LYS A 172 -15.70 -0.10 10.77
N ARG A 173 -14.83 -1.12 10.83
CA ARG A 173 -13.91 -1.32 11.97
C ARG A 173 -12.91 -0.17 12.17
N PHE A 174 -12.49 0.47 11.07
CA PHE A 174 -11.63 1.64 11.11
C PHE A 174 -12.39 2.91 11.55
N VAL A 175 -13.63 3.08 11.08
CA VAL A 175 -14.55 4.15 11.53
C VAL A 175 -14.81 4.03 13.03
N ASP A 176 -15.13 2.83 13.51
CA ASP A 176 -15.38 2.55 14.94
C ASP A 176 -14.15 2.85 15.82
N SER A 177 -12.96 2.92 15.21
CA SER A 177 -11.70 3.27 15.87
C SER A 177 -11.29 4.74 15.68
N ALA A 178 -12.17 5.59 15.15
CA ALA A 178 -11.94 7.00 14.85
C ALA A 178 -10.72 7.27 13.93
N ILE A 179 -10.36 6.31 13.08
CA ILE A 179 -9.25 6.45 12.12
C ILE A 179 -9.77 7.18 10.87
N LYS A 180 -9.08 8.25 10.48
CA LYS A 180 -9.42 9.02 9.27
C LYS A 180 -9.19 8.17 8.02
N PHE A 181 -10.10 8.30 7.06
CA PHE A 181 -9.97 7.63 5.77
C PHE A 181 -10.56 8.46 4.64
N ALA A 182 -10.19 8.11 3.42
CA ALA A 182 -10.79 8.57 2.18
C ALA A 182 -11.19 7.37 1.33
N LEU A 183 -12.18 7.56 0.46
CA LEU A 183 -12.58 6.59 -0.56
C LEU A 183 -12.18 7.14 -1.94
N THR A 184 -11.66 6.28 -2.80
CA THR A 184 -11.28 6.60 -4.19
C THR A 184 -11.77 5.54 -5.15
#